data_AF-A0A1S2NA01-F1
#
_entry.id   AF-A0A1S2NA01-F1
#
_cell.length_a   1.000
_cell.length_b   1.000
_cell.length_c   1.000
_cell.angle_alpha   90.00
_cell.angle_beta   90.00
_cell.angle_gamma   90.00
#
_symmetry.space_group_name_H-M   'P 1'
#
loop_
_entity.id
_entity.type
_entity.pdbx_description
1 polymer ?
#
loop_
_entity_poly.entity_id
_entity_poly.type
_entity_poly.pdbx_seq_one_letter_code
_entity_poly.pdbx_strand_id
1 'polypeptide(L)'
;MLKNAFLYDGTTVTDLDPDAGNTLGYDINNAGEVVGVADDRAVLYADGGLFDLNTLIDPEADLLLKSADDSNNQGQILAHRCDRSGVFCYGSVLLNRVPVVAEPSAAMLLLAGLALMAGRRCRIARQAIYDIAARRAA
;
A
#
# COMPACT_ATOMS: atom_id res chain seq x y z
N MET A 1 -3.76 -32.12 14.56
CA MET A 1 -2.42 -31.81 14.03
C MET A 1 -2.48 -30.34 13.65
N LEU A 2 -1.77 -29.47 14.37
CA LEU A 2 -1.67 -28.05 14.04
C LEU A 2 -0.82 -27.93 12.76
N LYS A 3 -1.24 -27.07 11.83
CA LYS A 3 -0.52 -26.83 10.58
C LYS A 3 0.07 -25.43 10.69
N ASN A 4 1.39 -25.32 10.59
CA ASN A 4 2.09 -24.05 10.59
C ASN A 4 2.74 -23.85 9.22
N ALA A 5 2.47 -22.70 8.61
CA ALA A 5 3.20 -22.30 7.42
C ALA A 5 4.60 -21.85 7.85
N PHE A 6 5.61 -22.28 7.10
CA PHE A 6 6.98 -21.83 7.30
C PHE A 6 7.56 -21.36 5.98
N LEU A 7 8.48 -20.39 6.05
CA LEU A 7 9.29 -19.97 4.93
C LEU A 7 10.71 -20.54 5.09
N TYR A 8 11.20 -21.17 4.04
CA TYR A 8 12.58 -21.67 3.98
C TYR A 8 13.36 -20.93 2.89
N ASP A 9 14.41 -20.20 3.29
CA ASP A 9 15.24 -19.39 2.36
C ASP A 9 16.44 -20.17 1.77
N GLY A 10 16.52 -21.47 2.05
CA GLY A 10 17.68 -22.31 1.70
C GLY A 10 18.68 -22.51 2.84
N THR A 11 18.56 -21.74 3.92
CA THR A 11 19.42 -21.83 5.11
C THR A 11 18.65 -21.78 6.42
N THR A 12 17.56 -21.01 6.45
CA THR A 12 16.79 -20.67 7.65
C THR A 12 15.34 -21.05 7.43
N VAL A 13 14.74 -21.69 8.42
CA VAL A 13 13.29 -21.94 8.51
C VAL A 13 12.70 -20.88 9.43
N THR A 14 11.78 -20.08 8.91
CA THR A 14 11.02 -19.08 9.65
C THR A 14 9.59 -19.57 9.80
N ASP A 15 9.13 -19.78 11.03
CA ASP A 15 7.69 -19.99 11.29
C ASP A 15 6.95 -18.69 11.00
N LEU A 16 5.95 -18.73 10.12
CA LEU A 16 5.20 -17.55 9.71
C LEU A 16 4.13 -17.17 10.74
N ASP A 17 3.79 -18.09 11.62
CA ASP A 17 2.78 -17.88 12.65
C ASP A 17 3.18 -18.60 13.95
N PRO A 18 4.24 -18.14 14.62
CA PRO A 18 4.80 -18.83 15.79
C PRO A 18 3.84 -18.89 16.99
N ASP A 19 2.83 -18.01 17.01
CA ASP A 19 1.88 -17.87 18.11
C ASP A 19 0.55 -18.60 17.83
N ALA A 20 0.25 -18.98 16.57
CA ALA A 20 -0.94 -19.74 16.20
C ALA A 20 -0.61 -21.07 15.50
N GLY A 21 -1.64 -21.90 15.26
CA GLY A 21 -1.48 -23.32 14.95
C GLY A 21 -2.23 -23.82 13.72
N ASN A 22 -2.73 -22.92 12.88
CA ASN A 22 -3.59 -23.30 11.76
C ASN A 22 -3.45 -22.36 10.57
N THR A 23 -2.21 -22.28 10.10
CA THR A 23 -1.80 -21.42 9.00
C THR A 23 -1.25 -22.27 7.85
N LEU A 24 -1.66 -21.93 6.63
CA LEU A 24 -1.25 -22.57 5.38
C LEU A 24 -0.75 -21.50 4.43
N GLY A 25 0.46 -21.66 3.89
CA GLY A 25 0.96 -20.88 2.77
C GLY A 25 0.53 -21.52 1.45
N TYR A 26 0.00 -20.72 0.53
CA TYR A 26 -0.51 -21.16 -0.77
C TYR A 26 0.38 -20.72 -1.93
N ASP A 27 0.96 -19.52 -1.87
CA ASP A 27 1.86 -19.01 -2.89
C ASP A 27 2.92 -18.06 -2.30
N ILE A 28 4.04 -17.89 -3.02
CA ILE A 28 5.13 -16.98 -2.68
C ILE A 28 5.66 -16.27 -3.92
N ASN A 29 5.81 -14.94 -3.84
CA ASN A 29 6.36 -14.15 -4.94
C ASN A 29 7.88 -13.89 -4.81
N ASN A 30 8.48 -13.25 -5.83
CA ASN A 30 9.92 -12.95 -5.87
C ASN A 30 10.38 -11.94 -4.81
N ALA A 31 9.46 -11.23 -4.14
CA ALA A 31 9.79 -10.37 -3.01
C ALA A 31 9.84 -11.14 -1.67
N GLY A 32 9.60 -12.46 -1.69
CA GLY A 32 9.58 -13.31 -0.50
C GLY A 32 8.27 -13.21 0.29
N GLU A 33 7.23 -12.65 -0.31
CA GLU A 33 5.95 -12.46 0.34
C GLU A 33 5.09 -13.70 0.15
N VAL A 34 4.51 -14.20 1.24
CA VAL A 34 3.74 -15.44 1.24
C VAL A 34 2.28 -15.10 1.45
N VAL A 35 1.40 -15.66 0.61
CA VAL A 35 -0.05 -15.55 0.79
C VAL A 35 -0.64 -16.89 1.23
N GLY A 36 -1.78 -16.84 1.90
CA GLY A 36 -2.47 -18.07 2.29
C GLY A 36 -3.68 -17.84 3.18
N VAL A 37 -3.87 -18.76 4.12
CA VAL A 37 -4.99 -18.76 5.07
C VAL A 37 -4.51 -19.04 6.49
N ALA A 38 -5.05 -18.30 7.45
CA ALA A 38 -4.96 -18.56 8.88
C ALA A 38 -6.36 -18.47 9.48
N ASP A 39 -6.82 -19.53 10.16
CA ASP A 39 -8.13 -19.57 10.82
C ASP A 39 -9.30 -19.08 9.94
N ASP A 40 -9.35 -19.58 8.70
CA ASP A 40 -10.29 -19.20 7.65
C ASP A 40 -10.31 -17.70 7.29
N ARG A 41 -9.17 -17.02 7.42
CA ARG A 41 -8.94 -15.64 7.00
C ARG A 41 -7.75 -15.56 6.05
N ALA A 42 -7.89 -14.75 5.01
CA ALA A 42 -6.81 -14.49 4.07
C ALA A 42 -5.66 -13.75 4.77
N VAL A 43 -4.44 -14.27 4.62
CA VAL A 43 -3.24 -13.68 5.22
C VAL A 43 -2.16 -13.37 4.18
N LEU A 44 -1.35 -12.37 4.51
CA LEU A 44 -0.13 -11.99 3.80
C LEU A 44 1.02 -11.95 4.81
N TYR A 45 2.06 -12.75 4.61
CA TYR A 45 3.33 -12.57 5.27
C TYR A 45 4.22 -11.65 4.44
N ALA A 46 4.60 -10.50 5.01
CA ALA A 46 5.49 -9.53 4.40
C ALA A 46 6.29 -8.81 5.48
N ASP A 47 7.49 -8.32 5.16
CA ASP A 47 8.32 -7.52 6.09
C ASP A 47 8.51 -8.14 7.49
N GLY A 48 8.54 -9.47 7.58
CA GLY A 48 8.72 -10.20 8.83
C GLY A 48 7.45 -10.42 9.67
N GLY A 49 6.28 -9.95 9.21
CA GLY A 49 5.01 -10.06 9.92
C GLY A 49 3.92 -10.76 9.11
N LEU A 50 3.02 -11.46 9.81
CA LEU A 50 1.80 -12.04 9.24
C LEU A 50 0.63 -11.08 9.43
N PHE A 51 0.04 -10.63 8.33
CA PHE A 51 -1.07 -9.68 8.30
C PHE A 51 -2.36 -10.35 7.85
N ASP A 52 -3.44 -10.14 8.59
CA ASP A 52 -4.79 -10.44 8.11
C ASP A 52 -5.20 -9.41 7.05
N LEU A 53 -5.38 -9.86 5.81
CA LEU A 53 -5.71 -9.00 4.68
C LEU A 53 -7.03 -8.25 4.86
N ASN A 54 -7.96 -8.76 5.69
CA ASN A 54 -9.20 -8.06 6.00
C ASN A 54 -8.98 -6.77 6.79
N THR A 55 -7.83 -6.62 7.45
CA THR A 55 -7.45 -5.38 8.15
C THR A 55 -6.81 -4.33 7.23
N LEU A 56 -6.46 -4.74 6.00
CA LEU A 56 -5.73 -3.94 5.02
C LEU A 56 -6.59 -3.49 3.83
N ILE A 57 -7.83 -3.99 3.74
CA ILE A 57 -8.81 -3.55 2.75
C ILE A 57 -9.69 -2.43 3.31
N ASP A 58 -10.39 -1.74 2.42
CA ASP A 58 -11.39 -0.75 2.80
C ASP A 58 -12.46 -1.37 3.72
N PRO A 59 -12.61 -0.89 4.97
CA PRO A 59 -13.61 -1.43 5.89
C PRO A 59 -15.04 -1.19 5.42
N GLU A 60 -15.28 -0.29 4.47
CA GLU A 60 -16.59 -0.08 3.85
C GLU A 60 -16.87 -1.09 2.73
N ALA A 61 -15.86 -1.81 2.22
CA ALA A 61 -16.07 -2.87 1.25
C ALA A 61 -16.91 -4.01 1.87
N ASP A 62 -17.98 -4.43 1.19
CA ASP A 62 -18.81 -5.56 1.60
C ASP A 62 -18.12 -6.89 1.27
N LEU A 63 -16.94 -7.09 1.87
CA LEU A 63 -16.03 -8.19 1.60
C LEU A 63 -15.54 -8.81 2.90
N LEU A 64 -15.50 -10.14 2.91
CA LEU A 64 -14.73 -10.96 3.85
C LEU A 64 -13.82 -11.88 3.04
N LEU A 65 -12.52 -11.73 3.18
CA LEU A 65 -11.51 -12.55 2.51
C LEU A 65 -11.20 -13.78 3.34
N LYS A 66 -11.46 -14.96 2.78
CA LYS A 66 -11.32 -16.26 3.48
C LYS A 66 -9.96 -16.91 3.23
N SER A 67 -9.40 -16.74 2.03
CA SER A 67 -8.06 -17.19 1.67
C SER A 67 -7.47 -16.28 0.61
N ALA A 68 -6.14 -16.15 0.62
CA ALA A 68 -5.39 -15.58 -0.49
C ALA A 68 -4.73 -16.74 -1.24
N ASP A 69 -5.16 -16.96 -2.48
CA ASP A 69 -4.95 -18.21 -3.22
C ASP A 69 -3.74 -18.14 -4.15
N ASP A 70 -3.44 -16.96 -4.67
CA ASP A 70 -2.36 -16.75 -5.64
C ASP A 70 -1.82 -15.33 -5.54
N SER A 71 -0.55 -15.14 -5.87
CA SER A 71 0.11 -13.83 -5.88
C SER A 71 1.01 -13.67 -7.10
N ASN A 72 1.42 -12.44 -7.38
CA ASN A 72 2.40 -12.21 -8.43
C ASN A 72 3.46 -11.18 -8.02
N ASN A 73 4.49 -11.06 -8.86
CA ASN A 73 5.63 -10.16 -8.64
C ASN A 73 5.28 -8.67 -8.75
N GLN A 74 4.03 -8.32 -9.06
CA GLN A 74 3.53 -6.94 -8.99
C GLN A 74 2.85 -6.64 -7.65
N GLY A 75 2.85 -7.60 -6.71
CA GLY A 75 2.18 -7.47 -5.42
C GLY A 75 0.66 -7.56 -5.51
N GLN A 76 0.13 -8.10 -6.61
CA GLN A 76 -1.30 -8.39 -6.72
C GLN A 76 -1.60 -9.75 -6.08
N ILE A 77 -2.78 -9.87 -5.49
CA ILE A 77 -3.21 -11.06 -4.77
C ILE A 77 -4.60 -11.45 -5.26
N LEU A 78 -4.76 -12.69 -5.70
CA LEU A 78 -6.07 -13.30 -5.92
C LEU A 78 -6.57 -13.88 -4.60
N ALA A 79 -7.76 -13.49 -4.16
CA ALA A 79 -8.32 -13.96 -2.90
C ALA A 79 -9.75 -14.48 -3.06
N HIS A 80 -10.10 -15.56 -2.36
CA HIS A 80 -11.47 -16.04 -2.24
C HIS A 80 -12.25 -15.14 -1.27
N ARG A 81 -13.40 -14.65 -1.73
CA ARG A 81 -14.22 -13.66 -1.01
C ARG A 81 -15.62 -14.16 -0.69
N CYS A 82 -16.12 -13.70 0.44
CA CYS A 82 -17.53 -13.71 0.79
C CYS A 82 -18.02 -12.28 1.00
N ASP A 83 -19.33 -12.11 1.14
CA ASP A 83 -19.93 -10.90 1.69
C ASP A 83 -19.46 -10.66 3.14
N ARG A 84 -19.68 -9.46 3.69
CA ARG A 84 -19.20 -9.15 5.06
C ARG A 84 -19.76 -10.09 6.12
N SER A 85 -20.95 -10.65 5.89
CA SER A 85 -21.57 -11.61 6.81
C SER A 85 -20.91 -13.00 6.77
N GLY A 86 -20.12 -13.30 5.74
CA GLY A 86 -19.51 -14.61 5.50
C GLY A 86 -20.49 -15.68 5.05
N VAL A 87 -21.74 -15.32 4.75
CA VAL A 87 -22.79 -16.25 4.34
C VAL A 87 -22.67 -16.61 2.87
N PHE A 88 -22.30 -15.63 2.04
CA PHE A 88 -22.29 -15.81 0.60
C PHE A 88 -20.90 -15.60 0.01
N CYS A 89 -20.31 -16.69 -0.45
CA CYS A 89 -18.98 -16.71 -1.07
C CYS A 89 -19.11 -16.73 -2.59
N TYR A 90 -18.92 -15.58 -3.22
CA TYR A 90 -19.21 -15.35 -4.64
C TYR A 90 -17.96 -15.37 -5.54
N GLY A 91 -16.94 -16.14 -5.17
CA GLY A 91 -15.75 -16.36 -5.98
C GLY A 91 -14.56 -15.53 -5.53
N SER A 92 -13.77 -15.03 -6.49
CA SER A 92 -12.48 -14.39 -6.20
C SER A 92 -12.50 -12.88 -6.43
N VAL A 93 -11.60 -12.17 -5.76
CA VAL A 93 -11.29 -10.76 -5.99
C VAL A 93 -9.79 -10.61 -6.23
N LEU A 94 -9.42 -9.71 -7.13
CA LEU A 94 -8.05 -9.28 -7.31
C LEU A 94 -7.78 -8.06 -6.42
N LEU A 95 -6.89 -8.21 -5.45
CA LEU A 95 -6.40 -7.13 -4.62
C LEU A 95 -5.18 -6.50 -5.28
N ASN A 96 -5.19 -5.17 -5.35
CA ASN A 96 -4.03 -4.40 -5.77
C ASN A 96 -3.43 -3.71 -4.56
N ARG A 97 -2.11 -3.76 -4.44
CA ARG A 97 -1.40 -2.97 -3.45
C ARG A 97 -1.46 -1.50 -3.84
N VAL A 98 -2.18 -0.71 -3.06
CA VAL A 98 -2.20 0.74 -3.25
C VAL A 98 -0.96 1.30 -2.54
N PRO A 99 -0.09 2.06 -3.23
CA PRO A 99 1.00 2.74 -2.54
C PRO A 99 0.38 3.65 -1.48
N VAL A 100 0.94 3.64 -0.27
CA VAL A 100 0.54 4.58 0.78
C VAL A 100 0.85 5.97 0.24
N VAL A 101 -0.15 6.66 -0.33
CA VAL A 101 0.02 8.02 -0.86
C VAL A 101 0.17 8.94 0.34
N ALA A 102 1.40 9.08 0.80
CA ALA A 102 1.79 10.13 1.73
C ALA A 102 2.17 11.35 0.89
N GLU A 103 1.28 12.32 0.71
CA GLU A 103 1.71 13.58 0.09
C GLU A 103 1.25 14.86 0.82
N PRO A 104 1.59 15.04 2.11
CA PRO A 104 1.84 16.39 2.64
C PRO A 104 2.95 17.12 1.84
N SER A 105 3.91 16.38 1.29
CA SER A 105 5.07 16.90 0.53
C SER A 105 4.72 17.46 -0.84
N ALA A 106 3.86 16.82 -1.64
CA ALA A 106 3.46 17.36 -2.95
C ALA A 106 2.75 18.72 -2.81
N ALA A 107 1.92 18.89 -1.77
CA ALA A 107 1.29 20.17 -1.47
C ALA A 107 2.34 21.23 -1.09
N MET A 108 3.35 20.88 -0.29
CA MET A 108 4.44 21.79 0.06
C MET A 108 5.33 22.14 -1.15
N LEU A 109 5.61 21.19 -2.04
CA LEU A 109 6.35 21.42 -3.29
C LEU A 109 5.57 22.33 -4.24
N LEU A 110 4.25 22.15 -4.34
CA LEU A 110 3.37 23.02 -5.12
C LEU A 110 3.35 24.45 -4.55
N LEU A 111 3.22 24.58 -3.22
CA LEU A 111 3.26 25.88 -2.53
C LEU A 111 4.61 26.57 -2.72
N ALA A 112 5.71 25.83 -2.60
CA ALA A 112 7.05 26.35 -2.86
C ALA A 112 7.20 26.83 -4.31
N GLY A 113 6.69 26.05 -5.28
CA GLY A 113 6.66 26.44 -6.69
C GLY A 113 5.84 27.72 -6.94
N LEU A 114 4.64 27.82 -6.37
CA LEU A 114 3.80 29.01 -6.48
C LEU A 114 4.45 30.25 -5.83
N ALA A 115 5.10 30.08 -4.68
CA ALA A 115 5.82 31.14 -4.00
C ALA A 115 7.01 31.66 -4.82
N LEU A 116 7.78 30.77 -5.46
CA LEU A 116 8.86 31.16 -6.37
C LEU A 116 8.33 31.95 -7.59
N MET A 117 7.21 31.51 -8.18
CA MET A 117 6.58 32.19 -9.31
C MET A 117 6.03 33.57 -8.93
N ALA A 118 5.38 33.69 -7.77
CA ALA A 118 4.92 34.96 -7.23
C ALA A 118 6.10 35.90 -6.92
N GLY A 119 7.16 35.39 -6.29
CA GLY A 119 8.37 36.16 -5.99
C GLY A 119 9.07 36.68 -7.25
N ARG A 120 9.13 35.87 -8.32
CA ARG A 120 9.68 36.28 -9.62
C ARG A 120 8.84 37.39 -10.25
N ARG A 121 7.51 37.27 -10.23
CA ARG A 121 6.59 38.31 -10.72
C ARG A 121 6.75 39.63 -9.96
N CYS A 122 6.85 39.59 -8.63
CA CYS A 122 7.08 40.78 -7.81
C CYS A 122 8.43 41.46 -8.11
N ARG A 123 9.51 40.69 -8.32
CA ARG A 123 10.83 41.27 -8.69
C ARG A 123 10.78 42.02 -10.01
N ILE A 124 10.16 41.44 -11.04
CA ILE A 124 10.03 42.05 -12.37
C ILE A 124 9.20 43.34 -12.29
N ALA A 125 8.06 43.31 -11.58
CA ALA A 125 7.23 44.50 -11.38
C ALA A 125 7.99 45.62 -10.64
N ARG A 126 8.77 45.26 -9.61
CA ARG A 126 9.57 46.23 -8.85
C ARG A 126 10.66 46.87 -9.70
N GLN A 127 11.35 46.11 -10.54
CA GLN A 127 12.36 46.65 -11.47
C GLN A 127 11.74 47.63 -12.48
N ALA A 128 10.59 47.28 -13.06
CA ALA A 128 9.90 48.15 -14.00
C ALA A 128 9.50 49.51 -13.40
N ILE A 129 9.08 49.55 -12.12
CA ILE A 129 8.77 50.80 -11.42
C ILE A 129 10.02 51.67 -11.23
N TYR A 130 11.15 51.08 -10.81
CA TYR A 130 12.41 51.82 -10.66
C TYR A 130 12.89 52.42 -11.98
N ASP A 131 12.78 51.68 -13.09
CA ASP A 131 13.17 52.15 -14.41
C ASP A 131 12.32 53.34 -14.88
N ILE A 132 11.01 53.33 -14.60
CA ILE A 132 10.11 54.45 -14.92
C ILE A 132 10.44 55.67 -14.06
N ALA A 133 10.71 55.48 -12.76
CA ALA A 133 11.07 56.57 -11.86
C ALA A 133 12.41 57.22 -12.27
N ALA A 134 13.41 56.42 -12.63
CA ALA A 134 14.71 56.90 -13.09
C ALA A 134 14.60 57.74 -14.37
N ARG A 135 13.72 57.36 -15.31
CA ARG A 135 13.47 58.11 -16.55
C ARG A 135 12.74 59.44 -16.37
N ARG A 136 12.03 59.63 -15.25
CA ARG A 136 11.33 60.90 -14.94
C ARG A 136 12.19 61.90 -14.15
N ALA A 137 13.31 61.44 -13.60
CA ALA A 137 14.25 62.26 -12.84
C ALA A 137 15.42 62.79 -13.69
N ALA A 138 15.50 62.40 -14.96
CA ALA A 138 16.44 62.90 -15.97
C ALA A 138 15.70 63.83 -16.94
#